data_AF-A0A7W1P9N0-F1
#
_entry.id   AF-A0A7W1P9N0-F1
#
_cell.length_a   1.000
_cell.length_b   1.000
_cell.length_c   1.000
_cell.angle_alpha   90.00
_cell.angle_beta   90.00
_cell.angle_gamma   90.00
#
_symmetry.space_group_name_H-M   'P 1'
#
loop_
_entity.id
_entity.type
_entity.pdbx_description
1 polymer ?
#
loop_
_entity_poly.entity_id
_entity_poly.type
_entity_poly.pdbx_seq_one_letter_code
_entity_poly.pdbx_strand_id
1 'polypeptide(L)'
;RMFVGQRKDSFVFNLGEGFDLVNVTNPLGPEDAEQDDLARKNVTSFILEVPIACLIASSPIVGGWTTASFGVGGPATGGGGGGVAPCPPGQPGAPKPADGPGLRWVPDQSCQGWVPDNHPGRRGGAGAPPAPTPAQGTQVSRLGSPLVNEIVIGLPDKDLFNSAHPTQDGALAVYVTNPTFPELLEILFGGVGVRAPNNFPRNDLVAAFLTGIEGLNKPANVVPSEMLRLNTSIAATPAGAQHRLGALGGDNAGFPNGRRPGDDVIDITLRVAMGALCHAMPGAFQCGPMDAPSGDLPFTDGAFLDASFFTAQFPYLQTPLRGSPNATPVP
;
A
#
# COMPACT_ATOMS: atom_id res chain seq x y z
N ARG A 1 17.03 -2.44 9.86
CA ARG A 1 17.76 -2.17 8.59
C ARG A 1 16.89 -1.29 7.69
N MET A 2 17.47 -0.59 6.71
CA MET A 2 16.74 0.26 5.77
C MET A 2 17.26 0.07 4.34
N PHE A 3 16.35 0.04 3.37
CA PHE A 3 16.65 0.00 1.95
C PHE A 3 15.80 1.03 1.22
N VAL A 4 16.43 1.81 0.34
CA VAL A 4 15.75 2.70 -0.61
C VAL A 4 16.37 2.48 -1.97
N GLY A 5 15.54 2.13 -2.95
CA GLY A 5 16.02 1.88 -4.31
C GLY A 5 15.03 1.11 -5.15
N GLN A 6 15.42 0.80 -6.38
CA GLN A 6 14.60 0.04 -7.31
C GLN A 6 14.54 -1.44 -6.92
N ARG A 7 13.34 -2.03 -7.00
CA ARG A 7 13.07 -3.48 -6.90
C ARG A 7 12.09 -3.89 -7.99
N LYS A 8 12.04 -5.19 -8.31
CA LYS A 8 10.92 -5.75 -9.07
C LYS A 8 9.62 -5.42 -8.31
N ASP A 9 8.55 -5.11 -9.03
CA ASP A 9 7.25 -4.93 -8.41
C ASP A 9 6.88 -6.15 -7.53
N SER A 10 6.30 -5.85 -6.38
CA SER A 10 5.95 -6.82 -5.34
C SER A 10 4.44 -7.02 -5.22
N PHE A 11 3.66 -6.30 -6.01
CA PHE A 11 2.22 -6.43 -6.08
C PHE A 11 1.88 -7.18 -7.36
N VAL A 12 1.62 -8.47 -7.22
CA VAL A 12 1.15 -9.32 -8.32
C VAL A 12 -0.35 -9.14 -8.41
N PHE A 13 -0.82 -8.64 -9.56
CA PHE A 13 -2.22 -8.34 -9.77
C PHE A 13 -2.54 -8.20 -11.26
N ASN A 14 -3.68 -8.71 -11.68
CA ASN A 14 -4.25 -8.40 -12.99
C ASN A 14 -4.98 -7.04 -12.91
N LEU A 15 -4.28 -5.96 -13.30
CA LEU A 15 -4.81 -4.60 -13.26
C LEU A 15 -6.00 -4.43 -14.21
N GLY A 16 -5.95 -5.09 -15.37
CA GLY A 16 -7.00 -5.05 -16.38
C GLY A 16 -8.34 -5.58 -15.84
N GLU A 17 -8.35 -6.81 -15.36
CA GLU A 17 -9.58 -7.48 -14.92
C GLU A 17 -10.03 -7.07 -13.50
N GLY A 18 -9.09 -6.79 -12.60
CA GLY A 18 -9.41 -6.49 -11.21
C GLY A 18 -9.95 -5.09 -10.97
N PHE A 19 -9.55 -4.08 -11.76
CA PHE A 19 -10.07 -2.70 -11.66
C PHE A 19 -11.22 -2.41 -12.62
N ASP A 20 -11.29 -3.08 -13.76
CA ASP A 20 -12.45 -3.06 -14.63
C ASP A 20 -13.33 -4.26 -14.28
N LEU A 21 -14.11 -4.14 -13.19
CA LEU A 21 -14.98 -5.17 -12.61
C LEU A 21 -15.89 -5.93 -13.61
N VAL A 22 -15.95 -5.50 -14.87
CA VAL A 22 -16.68 -6.11 -15.99
C VAL A 22 -15.79 -7.07 -16.82
N ASN A 23 -14.46 -6.97 -16.75
CA ASN A 23 -13.51 -7.79 -17.51
C ASN A 23 -12.99 -9.02 -16.77
N VAL A 24 -13.41 -9.31 -15.53
CA VAL A 24 -13.08 -10.58 -14.88
C VAL A 24 -13.55 -11.72 -15.79
N THR A 25 -12.63 -12.51 -16.35
CA THR A 25 -12.99 -13.48 -17.39
C THR A 25 -13.56 -14.76 -16.78
N ASN A 26 -12.92 -15.29 -15.73
CA ASN A 26 -13.40 -16.47 -15.01
C ASN A 26 -12.85 -16.51 -13.58
N PRO A 27 -13.61 -16.04 -12.57
CA PRO A 27 -13.11 -15.96 -11.20
C PRO A 27 -13.03 -17.34 -10.52
N LEU A 28 -13.42 -18.42 -11.20
CA LEU A 28 -13.34 -19.81 -10.75
C LEU A 28 -12.41 -20.65 -11.64
N GLY A 29 -11.57 -19.98 -12.44
CA GLY A 29 -10.58 -20.59 -13.32
C GLY A 29 -9.33 -21.07 -12.57
N PRO A 30 -8.30 -21.55 -13.32
CA PRO A 30 -6.98 -21.80 -12.75
C PRO A 30 -6.39 -20.54 -12.09
N GLU A 31 -5.64 -20.74 -11.00
CA GLU A 31 -5.04 -19.64 -10.21
C GLU A 31 -3.91 -18.91 -10.96
N ASP A 32 -3.40 -19.49 -12.05
CA ASP A 32 -2.34 -18.97 -12.93
C ASP A 32 -2.83 -18.71 -14.37
N ALA A 33 -4.15 -18.53 -14.54
CA ALA A 33 -4.76 -18.33 -15.85
C ALA A 33 -4.47 -16.95 -16.46
N GLU A 34 -4.15 -15.95 -15.63
CA GLU A 34 -4.00 -14.56 -16.02
C GLU A 34 -2.58 -14.03 -15.82
N GLN A 35 -2.27 -12.92 -16.51
CA GLN A 35 -0.96 -12.29 -16.38
C GLN A 35 -0.94 -11.19 -15.31
N ASP A 36 0.14 -11.17 -14.54
CA ASP A 36 0.50 -10.02 -13.72
C ASP A 36 0.98 -8.85 -14.61
N ASP A 37 0.16 -7.80 -14.67
CA ASP A 37 0.41 -6.61 -15.48
C ASP A 37 1.67 -5.83 -15.03
N LEU A 38 2.07 -6.03 -13.77
CA LEU A 38 3.23 -5.40 -13.15
C LEU A 38 4.48 -6.29 -13.17
N ALA A 39 4.38 -7.53 -13.67
CA ALA A 39 5.46 -8.53 -13.63
C ALA A 39 6.79 -8.03 -14.21
N ARG A 40 6.74 -7.09 -15.16
CA ARG A 40 7.90 -6.54 -15.89
C ARG A 40 8.22 -5.09 -15.50
N LYS A 41 7.76 -4.64 -14.34
CA LYS A 41 7.99 -3.30 -13.83
C LYS A 41 8.90 -3.33 -12.61
N ASN A 42 9.69 -2.26 -12.48
CA ASN A 42 10.41 -1.93 -11.27
C ASN A 42 9.67 -0.80 -10.56
N VAL A 43 9.72 -0.84 -9.24
CA VAL A 43 9.20 0.21 -8.37
C VAL A 43 10.28 0.74 -7.46
N THR A 44 10.19 2.03 -7.14
CA THR A 44 10.98 2.61 -6.06
C THR A 44 10.44 2.08 -4.74
N SER A 45 11.24 1.27 -4.06
CA SER A 45 10.88 0.67 -2.79
C SER A 45 11.56 1.38 -1.62
N PHE A 46 10.82 1.54 -0.54
CA PHE A 46 11.31 1.95 0.77
C PHE A 46 10.98 0.84 1.77
N ILE A 47 11.99 0.16 2.31
CA ILE A 47 11.81 -1.07 3.09
C ILE A 47 12.56 -0.93 4.42
N LEU A 48 11.84 -1.16 5.51
CA LEU A 48 12.36 -1.08 6.87
C LEU A 48 12.25 -2.44 7.57
N GLU A 49 13.30 -2.82 8.27
CA GLU A 49 13.32 -3.93 9.21
C GLU A 49 13.50 -3.34 10.61
N VAL A 50 12.46 -3.41 11.43
CA VAL A 50 12.39 -2.77 12.75
C VAL A 50 12.28 -3.86 13.82
N PRO A 51 13.09 -3.83 14.90
CA PRO A 51 12.93 -4.78 16.01
C PRO A 51 11.54 -4.67 16.63
N ILE A 52 10.89 -5.82 16.90
CA ILE A 52 9.55 -5.88 17.51
C ILE A 52 9.49 -5.07 18.82
N ALA A 53 10.54 -5.14 19.63
CA ALA A 53 10.65 -4.41 20.91
C ALA A 53 10.58 -2.87 20.77
N CYS A 54 10.79 -2.32 19.57
CA CYS A 54 10.62 -0.90 19.27
C CYS A 54 9.19 -0.53 18.84
N LEU A 55 8.37 -1.52 18.47
CA LEU A 55 7.01 -1.32 17.96
C LEU A 55 5.93 -1.62 19.00
N ILE A 56 6.22 -2.53 19.93
CA ILE A 56 5.23 -2.97 20.92
C ILE A 56 5.35 -2.20 22.23
N ALA A 57 4.21 -1.99 22.88
CA ALA A 57 4.11 -1.48 24.23
C ALA A 57 3.26 -2.46 25.07
N SER A 58 2.08 -2.05 25.54
CA SER A 58 1.18 -2.91 26.32
C SER A 58 0.41 -3.95 25.49
N SER A 59 0.38 -3.79 24.16
CA SER A 59 -0.29 -4.70 23.22
C SER A 59 0.73 -5.29 22.24
N PRO A 60 0.65 -6.59 21.92
CA PRO A 60 1.44 -7.20 20.84
C PRO A 60 0.84 -6.91 19.46
N ILE A 61 -0.36 -6.33 19.39
CA ILE A 61 -1.03 -5.99 18.13
C ILE A 61 -0.70 -4.55 17.76
N VAL A 62 -0.10 -4.38 16.59
CA VAL A 62 0.26 -3.10 15.98
C VAL A 62 -0.63 -2.88 14.77
N GLY A 63 -1.28 -1.72 14.70
CA GLY A 63 -2.03 -1.29 13.52
C GLY A 63 -1.24 -0.26 12.72
N GLY A 64 -1.29 -0.36 11.40
CA GLY A 64 -0.60 0.56 10.50
C GLY A 64 -1.42 0.90 9.26
N TRP A 65 -1.22 2.12 8.78
CA TRP A 65 -1.71 2.60 7.50
C TRP A 65 -0.66 3.54 6.89
N THR A 66 -0.78 3.77 5.60
CA THR A 66 0.10 4.67 4.85
C THR A 66 -0.72 5.79 4.26
N THR A 67 -0.10 6.96 4.16
CA THR A 67 -0.71 8.16 3.60
C THR A 67 0.25 8.87 2.67
N ALA A 68 -0.28 9.44 1.60
CA ALA A 68 0.43 10.46 0.84
C ALA A 68 -0.19 11.82 1.13
N SER A 69 0.64 12.83 1.33
CA SER A 69 0.20 14.20 1.56
C SER A 69 0.84 15.14 0.55
N PHE A 70 0.06 16.06 0.01
CA PHE A 70 0.59 17.17 -0.76
C PHE A 70 1.02 18.27 0.21
N GLY A 71 2.31 18.62 0.19
CA GLY A 71 2.76 19.83 0.84
C GLY A 71 2.22 21.01 0.05
N VAL A 72 1.29 21.78 0.63
CA VAL A 72 1.03 23.12 0.11
C VAL A 72 2.33 23.86 0.34
N GLY A 73 3.11 24.05 -0.72
CA GLY A 73 4.09 25.12 -0.74
C GLY A 73 3.28 26.36 -0.44
N GLY A 74 3.30 26.81 0.83
CA GLY A 74 2.76 28.12 1.15
C GLY A 74 3.34 29.10 0.15
N PRO A 75 2.64 30.17 -0.23
CA PRO A 75 3.30 31.23 -0.97
C PRO A 75 4.61 31.45 -0.24
N ALA A 76 5.74 31.30 -0.94
CA ALA A 76 7.00 31.73 -0.39
C ALA A 76 6.70 33.19 -0.03
N THR A 77 6.44 33.46 1.25
CA THR A 77 6.40 34.82 1.73
C THR A 77 7.81 35.23 1.42
N GLY A 78 7.96 35.97 0.32
CA GLY A 78 9.17 36.65 -0.03
C GLY A 78 9.43 37.55 1.16
N GLY A 79 10.14 37.02 2.15
CA GLY A 79 10.76 37.78 3.19
C GLY A 79 11.59 38.79 2.43
N GLY A 80 11.19 40.05 2.57
CA GLY A 80 11.71 41.16 1.79
C GLY A 80 13.22 41.16 1.73
N GLY A 81 13.74 41.69 0.64
CA GLY A 81 15.17 41.85 0.39
C GLY A 81 15.94 42.35 1.60
N GLY A 82 16.62 41.44 2.29
CA GLY A 82 17.82 41.74 3.05
C GLY A 82 19.00 41.44 2.14
N GLY A 83 19.70 42.46 1.67
CA GLY A 83 20.89 42.31 0.83
C GLY A 83 21.94 41.45 1.54
N VAL A 84 22.31 40.31 0.93
CA VAL A 84 23.38 39.47 1.44
C VAL A 84 24.72 40.18 1.24
N ALA A 85 25.49 40.34 2.32
CA ALA A 85 26.81 41.00 2.27
C ALA A 85 27.76 40.31 1.26
N PRO A 86 28.58 41.03 0.48
CA PRO A 86 29.53 40.45 -0.47
C PRO A 86 30.54 39.52 0.19
N CYS A 87 31.17 38.60 -0.56
CA CYS A 87 32.19 37.70 0.02
C CYS A 87 33.39 38.58 0.44
N PRO A 88 34.13 38.20 1.49
CA PRO A 88 35.37 38.88 1.85
C PRO A 88 36.31 38.99 0.63
N PRO A 89 37.13 40.05 0.54
CA PRO A 89 38.14 40.17 -0.50
C PRO A 89 39.09 38.96 -0.45
N GLY A 90 39.28 38.25 -1.58
CA GLY A 90 40.13 37.03 -1.62
C GLY A 90 39.59 35.86 -2.45
N GLN A 91 38.35 35.94 -2.95
CA GLN A 91 37.66 34.96 -3.82
C GLN A 91 37.45 33.56 -3.20
N PRO A 92 36.53 32.74 -3.76
CA PRO A 92 36.24 31.41 -3.23
C PRO A 92 37.46 30.49 -3.30
N GLY A 93 37.55 29.55 -2.36
CA GLY A 93 38.67 28.59 -2.24
C GLY A 93 38.93 27.71 -3.47
N ALA A 94 38.02 27.67 -4.45
CA ALA A 94 38.19 26.96 -5.72
C ALA A 94 38.34 27.92 -6.94
N PRO A 95 39.16 27.57 -7.95
CA PRO A 95 39.24 28.32 -9.21
C PRO A 95 37.88 28.41 -9.90
N LYS A 96 37.55 29.58 -10.44
CA LYS A 96 36.33 29.77 -11.23
C LYS A 96 36.38 28.90 -12.50
N PRO A 97 35.35 28.08 -12.80
CA PRO A 97 35.25 27.37 -14.06
C PRO A 97 35.15 28.34 -15.26
N ALA A 98 35.57 27.88 -16.44
CA ALA A 98 35.40 28.64 -17.67
C ALA A 98 33.91 28.87 -17.98
N ASP A 99 33.57 30.07 -18.43
CA ASP A 99 32.21 30.39 -18.85
C ASP A 99 31.91 29.65 -20.16
N GLY A 100 30.80 28.90 -20.19
CA GLY A 100 30.26 28.24 -21.40
C GLY A 100 29.07 29.03 -21.97
N PRO A 101 28.60 28.72 -23.20
CA PRO A 101 27.46 29.42 -23.78
C PRO A 101 26.23 29.36 -22.86
N GLY A 102 25.79 30.52 -22.37
CA GLY A 102 24.61 30.64 -21.50
C GLY A 102 24.82 30.28 -20.02
N LEU A 103 26.05 30.00 -19.57
CA LEU A 103 26.35 29.70 -18.17
C LEU A 103 27.19 30.81 -17.55
N ARG A 104 26.64 31.48 -16.55
CA ARG A 104 27.36 32.45 -15.70
C ARG A 104 27.57 31.84 -14.32
N TRP A 105 28.79 31.90 -13.81
CA TRP A 105 29.13 31.37 -12.48
C TRP A 105 29.06 32.44 -11.39
N VAL A 106 28.52 32.07 -10.23
CA VAL A 106 28.44 32.90 -9.01
C VAL A 106 28.95 32.12 -7.80
N PRO A 107 29.41 32.80 -6.72
CA PRO A 107 29.83 32.12 -5.50
C PRO A 107 28.68 31.30 -4.87
N ASP A 108 29.04 30.16 -4.29
CA ASP A 108 28.14 29.37 -3.47
C ASP A 108 27.88 30.03 -2.10
N GLN A 109 26.99 29.44 -1.29
CA GLN A 109 26.67 29.98 0.04
C GLN A 109 27.87 30.04 0.99
N SER A 110 28.85 29.14 0.84
CA SER A 110 30.01 29.03 1.72
C SER A 110 31.14 30.01 1.37
N CYS A 111 31.04 30.71 0.22
CA CYS A 111 32.15 31.45 -0.39
C CYS A 111 33.40 30.57 -0.56
N GLN A 112 33.26 29.25 -0.74
CA GLN A 112 34.38 28.34 -1.00
C GLN A 112 34.36 27.76 -2.41
N GLY A 113 33.26 27.92 -3.16
CA GLY A 113 33.13 27.40 -4.52
C GLY A 113 32.29 28.27 -5.46
N TRP A 114 32.11 27.75 -6.67
CA TRP A 114 31.34 28.37 -7.75
C TRP A 114 30.19 27.48 -8.18
N VAL A 115 29.03 28.07 -8.42
CA VAL A 115 27.85 27.39 -8.99
C VAL A 115 27.27 28.23 -10.13
N PRO A 116 26.53 27.64 -11.08
CA PRO A 116 25.79 28.43 -12.07
C PRO A 116 24.81 29.41 -11.41
N ASP A 117 24.55 30.54 -12.04
CA ASP A 117 23.68 31.60 -11.53
C ASP A 117 22.21 31.17 -11.34
N ASN A 118 21.78 30.08 -11.98
CA ASN A 118 20.50 29.44 -11.79
C ASN A 118 20.50 28.32 -10.72
N HIS A 119 21.64 28.03 -10.08
CA HIS A 119 21.77 26.93 -9.12
C HIS A 119 21.11 27.25 -7.75
N PRO A 120 20.44 26.30 -7.09
CA PRO A 120 19.81 26.51 -5.77
C PRO A 120 20.79 26.91 -4.66
N GLY A 121 22.05 26.46 -4.78
CA GLY A 121 23.14 26.81 -3.86
C GLY A 121 23.77 28.18 -4.11
N ARG A 122 23.25 29.00 -5.03
CA ARG A 122 23.80 30.33 -5.29
C ARG A 122 23.65 31.23 -4.06
N ARG A 123 24.63 32.08 -3.83
CA ARG A 123 24.57 33.06 -2.76
C ARG A 123 23.46 34.09 -3.01
N GLY A 124 22.61 34.33 -1.99
CA GLY A 124 21.44 35.20 -2.11
C GLY A 124 20.28 34.62 -2.93
N GLY A 125 20.41 33.40 -3.48
CA GLY A 125 19.24 32.61 -3.86
C GLY A 125 18.48 32.23 -2.60
N ALA A 126 17.16 31.99 -2.72
CA ALA A 126 16.45 31.25 -1.70
C ALA A 126 17.30 30.00 -1.44
N GLY A 127 17.87 29.90 -0.23
CA GLY A 127 18.61 28.70 0.13
C GLY A 127 17.74 27.48 -0.14
N ALA A 128 18.35 26.29 -0.16
CA ALA A 128 17.54 25.07 0.00
C ALA A 128 16.48 25.39 1.06
N PRO A 129 15.18 25.30 0.72
CA PRO A 129 14.15 25.72 1.65
C PRO A 129 14.46 25.03 2.98
N PRO A 130 14.32 25.72 4.12
CA PRO A 130 14.40 25.02 5.39
C PRO A 130 13.56 23.76 5.24
N ALA A 131 14.11 22.60 5.61
CA ALA A 131 13.37 21.34 5.54
C ALA A 131 11.97 21.67 6.03
N PRO A 132 10.92 21.47 5.20
CA PRO A 132 9.64 22.09 5.46
C PRO A 132 9.31 21.79 6.91
N THR A 133 9.22 22.83 7.76
CA THR A 133 8.39 22.73 8.96
C THR A 133 7.13 22.10 8.43
N PRO A 134 6.70 20.89 8.87
CA PRO A 134 5.71 20.13 8.15
C PRO A 134 4.55 21.07 7.87
N ALA A 135 4.48 21.60 6.64
CA ALA A 135 3.27 22.25 6.19
C ALA A 135 2.29 21.11 6.38
N GLN A 136 1.29 21.29 7.25
CA GLN A 136 0.27 20.28 7.50
C GLN A 136 -0.20 19.83 6.13
N GLY A 137 0.37 18.73 5.67
CA GLY A 137 0.24 18.33 4.28
C GLY A 137 -1.20 17.87 4.17
N THR A 138 -1.92 18.34 3.17
CA THR A 138 -3.25 17.81 2.94
C THR A 138 -3.08 16.35 2.55
N GLN A 139 -3.58 15.44 3.37
CA GLN A 139 -3.63 14.02 3.03
C GLN A 139 -4.49 13.88 1.76
N VAL A 140 -3.90 13.29 0.72
CA VAL A 140 -4.56 13.11 -0.58
C VAL A 140 -4.76 11.64 -0.92
N SER A 141 -4.14 10.74 -0.16
CA SER A 141 -4.31 9.30 -0.33
C SER A 141 -4.08 8.58 0.98
N ARG A 142 -4.81 7.47 1.15
CA ARG A 142 -4.64 6.54 2.26
C ARG A 142 -4.74 5.10 1.78
N LEU A 143 -3.86 4.24 2.29
CA LEU A 143 -3.88 2.80 2.04
C LEU A 143 -3.58 2.05 3.34
N GLY A 144 -4.43 1.08 3.69
CA GLY A 144 -4.19 0.05 4.70
C GLY A 144 -4.32 -1.34 4.07
N SER A 145 -5.50 -1.93 4.24
CA SER A 145 -5.90 -3.24 3.72
C SER A 145 -6.06 -3.17 2.20
N PRO A 146 -5.58 -4.18 1.47
CA PRO A 146 -5.74 -4.24 0.02
C PRO A 146 -7.20 -4.12 -0.41
N LEU A 147 -7.41 -3.45 -1.54
CA LEU A 147 -8.69 -3.28 -2.24
C LEU A 147 -9.76 -2.42 -1.55
N VAL A 148 -9.52 -1.92 -0.34
CA VAL A 148 -10.53 -1.10 0.33
C VAL A 148 -10.70 0.26 -0.36
N ASN A 149 -9.59 0.98 -0.59
CA ASN A 149 -9.67 2.26 -1.29
C ASN A 149 -10.07 2.05 -2.76
N GLU A 150 -9.67 0.94 -3.35
CA GLU A 150 -9.81 0.62 -4.77
C GLU A 150 -11.26 0.25 -5.15
N ILE A 151 -11.82 -0.76 -4.47
CA ILE A 151 -13.07 -1.45 -4.84
C ILE A 151 -14.17 -1.24 -3.79
N VAL A 152 -13.83 -1.22 -2.49
CA VAL A 152 -14.83 -1.16 -1.43
C VAL A 152 -15.42 0.25 -1.30
N ILE A 153 -14.57 1.27 -1.24
CA ILE A 153 -15.02 2.66 -1.14
C ILE A 153 -15.49 3.17 -2.49
N GLY A 154 -16.76 3.58 -2.54
CA GLY A 154 -17.37 4.15 -3.74
C GLY A 154 -16.73 5.47 -4.17
N LEU A 155 -16.76 5.73 -5.48
CA LEU A 155 -16.21 6.94 -6.08
C LEU A 155 -16.68 8.27 -5.42
N PRO A 156 -17.97 8.46 -5.05
CA PRO A 156 -18.42 9.72 -4.46
C PRO A 156 -17.72 10.09 -3.14
N ASP A 157 -17.34 9.08 -2.36
CA ASP A 157 -16.79 9.25 -1.01
C ASP A 157 -15.28 8.94 -0.94
N LYS A 158 -14.64 8.71 -2.09
CA LYS A 158 -13.22 8.34 -2.18
C LYS A 158 -12.30 9.45 -1.68
N ASP A 159 -12.64 10.72 -1.96
CA ASP A 159 -11.88 11.88 -1.45
C ASP A 159 -12.02 12.02 0.07
N LEU A 160 -13.22 11.73 0.61
CA LEU A 160 -13.46 11.71 2.05
C LEU A 160 -12.60 10.63 2.72
N PHE A 161 -12.61 9.40 2.21
CA PHE A 161 -11.76 8.33 2.73
C PHE A 161 -10.27 8.69 2.68
N ASN A 162 -9.80 9.19 1.53
CA ASN A 162 -8.39 9.50 1.30
C ASN A 162 -7.89 10.68 2.13
N SER A 163 -8.77 11.59 2.57
CA SER A 163 -8.41 12.72 3.44
C SER A 163 -8.64 12.46 4.93
N ALA A 164 -9.42 11.43 5.29
CA ALA A 164 -9.79 11.13 6.66
C ALA A 164 -8.71 10.34 7.43
N HIS A 165 -8.68 10.55 8.74
CA HIS A 165 -7.93 9.70 9.67
C HIS A 165 -8.70 8.39 9.92
N PRO A 166 -8.06 7.20 10.04
CA PRO A 166 -8.76 5.91 10.18
C PRO A 166 -9.81 5.85 11.30
N THR A 167 -9.64 6.63 12.37
CA THR A 167 -10.63 6.71 13.46
C THR A 167 -11.97 7.31 13.03
N GLN A 168 -12.08 7.86 11.82
CA GLN A 168 -13.29 8.46 11.26
C GLN A 168 -14.02 7.53 10.29
N ASP A 169 -13.49 6.32 10.05
CA ASP A 169 -14.00 5.40 9.03
C ASP A 169 -15.42 4.90 9.29
N GLY A 170 -15.93 5.07 10.52
CA GLY A 170 -17.34 4.83 10.85
C GLY A 170 -18.31 5.59 9.94
N ALA A 171 -17.92 6.75 9.39
CA ALA A 171 -18.72 7.49 8.42
C ALA A 171 -18.93 6.75 7.09
N LEU A 172 -18.03 5.81 6.76
CA LEU A 172 -18.01 5.05 5.51
C LEU A 172 -18.27 3.55 5.73
N ALA A 173 -18.69 3.16 6.94
CA ALA A 173 -18.91 1.76 7.31
C ALA A 173 -19.91 1.05 6.38
N VAL A 174 -20.83 1.79 5.75
CA VAL A 174 -21.83 1.24 4.83
C VAL A 174 -21.21 0.45 3.67
N TYR A 175 -20.04 0.88 3.18
CA TYR A 175 -19.33 0.19 2.10
C TYR A 175 -18.80 -1.19 2.50
N VAL A 176 -18.50 -1.36 3.79
CA VAL A 176 -18.04 -2.65 4.35
C VAL A 176 -19.22 -3.50 4.80
N THR A 177 -20.24 -2.89 5.42
CA THR A 177 -21.41 -3.62 5.93
C THR A 177 -22.36 -4.06 4.83
N ASN A 178 -22.44 -3.32 3.73
CA ASN A 178 -23.31 -3.59 2.58
C ASN A 178 -22.51 -3.46 1.26
N PRO A 179 -21.53 -4.34 1.03
CA PRO A 179 -20.64 -4.23 -0.13
C PRO A 179 -21.39 -4.51 -1.43
N THR A 180 -21.09 -3.74 -2.46
CA THR A 180 -21.62 -3.95 -3.82
C THR A 180 -20.89 -5.05 -4.57
N PHE A 181 -19.62 -5.28 -4.25
CA PHE A 181 -18.75 -6.21 -5.00
C PHE A 181 -19.30 -7.65 -5.10
N PRO A 182 -19.78 -8.29 -4.02
CA PRO A 182 -20.35 -9.64 -4.12
C PRO A 182 -21.58 -9.72 -5.05
N GLU A 183 -22.44 -8.70 -5.01
CA GLU A 183 -23.62 -8.62 -5.88
C GLU A 183 -23.23 -8.51 -7.36
N LEU A 184 -22.18 -7.73 -7.66
CA LEU A 184 -21.64 -7.64 -9.02
C LEU A 184 -21.13 -8.99 -9.53
N LEU A 185 -20.47 -9.78 -8.68
CA LEU A 185 -20.05 -11.14 -9.04
C LEU A 185 -21.23 -12.07 -9.29
N GLU A 186 -22.32 -11.97 -8.52
CA GLU A 186 -23.54 -12.73 -8.81
C GLU A 186 -24.19 -12.30 -10.13
N ILE A 187 -24.24 -10.99 -10.43
CA ILE A 187 -24.79 -10.50 -11.70
C ILE A 187 -24.00 -11.03 -12.90
N LEU A 188 -22.67 -11.04 -12.81
CA LEU A 188 -21.79 -11.44 -13.91
C LEU A 188 -21.69 -12.98 -14.05
N PHE A 189 -21.64 -13.72 -12.94
CA PHE A 189 -21.33 -15.15 -12.91
C PHE A 189 -22.46 -16.01 -12.34
N GLY A 190 -23.64 -15.45 -12.12
CA GLY A 190 -24.80 -16.17 -11.62
C GLY A 190 -25.25 -17.30 -12.55
N GLY A 191 -25.00 -17.16 -13.85
CA GLY A 191 -25.23 -18.20 -14.86
C GLY A 191 -24.39 -19.46 -14.67
N VAL A 192 -23.24 -19.36 -13.99
CA VAL A 192 -22.35 -20.50 -13.63
C VAL A 192 -22.47 -20.90 -12.16
N GLY A 193 -23.47 -20.38 -11.44
CA GLY A 193 -23.80 -20.80 -10.08
C GLY A 193 -23.19 -19.94 -8.96
N VAL A 194 -22.53 -18.82 -9.28
CA VAL A 194 -22.06 -17.86 -8.26
C VAL A 194 -23.25 -17.16 -7.60
N ARG A 195 -23.25 -17.08 -6.27
CA ARG A 195 -24.28 -16.43 -5.46
C ARG A 195 -23.62 -15.58 -4.37
N ALA A 196 -24.01 -14.32 -4.29
CA ALA A 196 -23.53 -13.38 -3.29
C ALA A 196 -24.02 -13.75 -1.89
N PRO A 197 -23.27 -13.39 -0.84
CA PRO A 197 -23.77 -13.50 0.52
C PRO A 197 -24.97 -12.59 0.77
N ASN A 198 -25.97 -13.08 1.51
CA ASN A 198 -27.22 -12.38 1.78
C ASN A 198 -27.39 -11.96 3.26
N ASN A 199 -26.39 -12.19 4.11
CA ASN A 199 -26.35 -11.70 5.48
C ASN A 199 -25.92 -10.22 5.51
N PHE A 200 -26.81 -9.34 5.96
CA PHE A 200 -26.50 -7.94 6.19
C PHE A 200 -26.87 -7.52 7.62
N PRO A 201 -26.05 -6.70 8.30
CA PRO A 201 -24.74 -6.21 7.86
C PRO A 201 -23.67 -7.32 7.81
N ARG A 202 -22.70 -7.19 6.90
CA ARG A 202 -21.55 -8.10 6.74
C ARG A 202 -20.52 -7.94 7.86
N ASN A 203 -20.85 -8.46 9.05
CA ASN A 203 -19.97 -8.39 10.24
C ASN A 203 -18.63 -9.13 10.05
N ASP A 204 -18.59 -10.11 9.16
CA ASP A 204 -17.37 -10.81 8.77
C ASP A 204 -16.39 -9.88 8.03
N LEU A 205 -16.89 -8.98 7.18
CA LEU A 205 -16.06 -7.96 6.52
C LEU A 205 -15.69 -6.82 7.46
N VAL A 206 -16.56 -6.47 8.40
CA VAL A 206 -16.19 -5.54 9.50
C VAL A 206 -15.03 -6.13 10.30
N ALA A 207 -15.07 -7.43 10.61
CA ALA A 207 -13.96 -8.11 11.26
C ALA A 207 -12.69 -8.13 10.40
N ALA A 208 -12.81 -8.49 9.12
CA ALA A 208 -11.67 -8.60 8.21
C ALA A 208 -10.96 -7.26 7.97
N PHE A 209 -11.70 -6.17 7.73
CA PHE A 209 -11.12 -4.89 7.30
C PHE A 209 -11.03 -3.83 8.39
N LEU A 210 -11.94 -3.84 9.38
CA LEU A 210 -12.08 -2.70 10.29
C LEU A 210 -11.68 -3.01 11.74
N THR A 211 -11.89 -4.23 12.24
CA THR A 211 -11.62 -4.52 13.67
C THR A 211 -10.50 -5.53 13.91
N GLY A 212 -10.19 -6.36 12.91
CA GLY A 212 -9.44 -7.58 13.11
C GLY A 212 -10.32 -8.74 13.59
N ILE A 213 -9.79 -9.96 13.40
CA ILE A 213 -10.40 -11.23 13.79
C ILE A 213 -9.99 -11.58 15.22
N GLU A 214 -10.96 -11.99 16.02
CA GLU A 214 -10.74 -12.37 17.42
C GLU A 214 -9.77 -13.55 17.53
N GLY A 215 -8.81 -13.46 18.47
CA GLY A 215 -7.74 -14.46 18.62
C GLY A 215 -6.62 -14.38 17.59
N LEU A 216 -6.77 -13.58 16.53
CA LEU A 216 -5.75 -13.38 15.50
C LEU A 216 -5.08 -12.01 15.64
N ASN A 217 -5.78 -10.94 15.23
CA ASN A 217 -5.23 -9.59 15.10
C ASN A 217 -6.18 -8.47 15.60
N LYS A 218 -7.23 -8.82 16.36
CA LYS A 218 -8.17 -7.85 16.99
C LYS A 218 -7.62 -7.24 18.29
N PRO A 219 -7.41 -5.91 18.37
CA PRO A 219 -7.06 -5.23 19.62
C PRO A 219 -8.22 -5.20 20.63
N ALA A 220 -7.91 -5.14 21.93
CA ALA A 220 -8.91 -5.20 23.01
C ALA A 220 -9.94 -4.06 23.00
N ASN A 221 -9.53 -2.83 22.64
CA ASN A 221 -10.41 -1.64 22.59
C ASN A 221 -10.47 -1.09 21.16
N VAL A 222 -10.65 -1.98 20.19
CA VAL A 222 -10.60 -1.59 18.78
C VAL A 222 -11.71 -0.61 18.43
N VAL A 223 -11.32 0.51 17.84
CA VAL A 223 -12.22 1.37 17.07
C VAL A 223 -12.20 0.82 15.64
N PRO A 224 -13.36 0.53 15.02
CA PRO A 224 -13.41 0.10 13.63
C PRO A 224 -12.70 1.12 12.73
N SER A 225 -11.64 0.68 12.07
CA SER A 225 -10.79 1.51 11.21
C SER A 225 -10.04 0.66 10.19
N GLU A 226 -9.96 1.16 8.96
CA GLU A 226 -9.27 0.56 7.84
C GLU A 226 -7.75 0.65 8.07
N MET A 227 -7.16 -0.44 8.57
CA MET A 227 -5.75 -0.54 8.95
C MET A 227 -5.29 -1.99 8.85
N LEU A 228 -4.07 -2.22 8.35
CA LEU A 228 -3.41 -3.51 8.52
C LEU A 228 -3.05 -3.70 9.99
N ARG A 229 -3.32 -4.89 10.53
CA ARG A 229 -3.06 -5.22 11.93
C ARG A 229 -2.18 -6.45 12.02
N LEU A 230 -1.03 -6.30 12.67
CA LEU A 230 -0.06 -7.36 12.92
C LEU A 230 -0.02 -7.68 14.41
N ASN A 231 -0.34 -8.91 14.77
CA ASN A 231 -0.05 -9.49 16.06
C ASN A 231 1.37 -10.07 16.06
N THR A 232 2.28 -9.38 16.74
CA THR A 232 3.70 -9.76 16.79
C THR A 232 3.98 -10.92 17.75
N SER A 233 2.98 -11.42 18.50
CA SER A 233 3.15 -12.64 19.31
C SER A 233 3.03 -13.92 18.47
N ILE A 234 2.53 -13.82 17.25
CA ILE A 234 2.46 -14.94 16.31
C ILE A 234 3.80 -15.02 15.58
N ALA A 235 4.47 -16.17 15.69
CA ALA A 235 5.76 -16.39 15.05
C ALA A 235 5.61 -16.35 13.52
N ALA A 236 6.57 -15.73 12.84
CA ALA A 236 6.58 -15.71 11.38
C ALA A 236 6.79 -17.12 10.81
N THR A 237 5.91 -17.54 9.90
CA THR A 237 6.05 -18.80 9.16
C THR A 237 7.24 -18.70 8.19
N PRO A 238 8.21 -19.65 8.24
CA PRO A 238 9.33 -19.68 7.30
C PRO A 238 8.86 -19.73 5.85
N ALA A 239 9.55 -19.05 4.93
CA ALA A 239 9.13 -18.89 3.54
C ALA A 239 8.68 -20.19 2.85
N GLY A 240 9.43 -21.29 3.01
CA GLY A 240 9.09 -22.59 2.41
C GLY A 240 7.88 -23.32 3.03
N ALA A 241 7.29 -22.77 4.08
CA ALA A 241 6.09 -23.28 4.75
C ALA A 241 4.92 -22.28 4.71
N GLN A 242 5.09 -21.11 4.08
CA GLN A 242 4.03 -20.12 4.00
C GLN A 242 2.92 -20.62 3.09
N HIS A 243 1.68 -20.46 3.52
CA HIS A 243 0.52 -20.67 2.67
C HIS A 243 0.12 -19.37 1.99
N ARG A 244 -0.04 -19.35 0.65
CA ARG A 244 -0.39 -18.12 -0.10
C ARG A 244 -1.69 -17.46 0.38
N LEU A 245 -2.67 -18.27 0.78
CA LEU A 245 -3.95 -17.81 1.36
C LEU A 245 -3.87 -17.37 2.84
N GLY A 246 -2.66 -17.27 3.42
CA GLY A 246 -2.48 -16.83 4.81
C GLY A 246 -3.37 -17.57 5.81
N ALA A 247 -4.09 -16.83 6.65
CA ALA A 247 -4.92 -17.40 7.69
C ALA A 247 -6.07 -18.28 7.14
N LEU A 248 -6.63 -17.97 5.95
CA LEU A 248 -7.63 -18.83 5.31
C LEU A 248 -7.05 -20.20 4.93
N GLY A 249 -5.74 -20.26 4.63
CA GLY A 249 -5.01 -21.49 4.38
C GLY A 249 -4.46 -22.19 5.63
N GLY A 250 -4.86 -21.75 6.83
CA GLY A 250 -4.37 -22.29 8.10
C GLY A 250 -3.02 -21.73 8.56
N ASP A 251 -2.48 -20.71 7.87
CA ASP A 251 -1.24 -20.05 8.24
C ASP A 251 -1.53 -18.70 8.92
N ASN A 252 -1.73 -18.73 10.24
CA ASN A 252 -2.10 -17.56 11.04
C ASN A 252 -1.03 -16.44 11.06
N ALA A 253 0.18 -16.68 10.55
CA ALA A 253 1.19 -15.64 10.41
C ALA A 253 1.04 -14.83 9.10
N GLY A 254 0.18 -15.27 8.18
CA GLY A 254 -0.14 -14.56 6.94
C GLY A 254 -1.34 -13.63 7.08
N PHE A 255 -1.66 -12.95 5.98
CA PHE A 255 -2.80 -12.04 5.89
C PHE A 255 -4.10 -12.68 6.44
N PRO A 256 -4.88 -11.96 7.28
CA PRO A 256 -4.76 -10.54 7.63
C PRO A 256 -3.85 -10.21 8.84
N ASN A 257 -3.06 -11.16 9.37
CA ASN A 257 -2.11 -10.87 10.44
C ASN A 257 -0.86 -10.15 9.91
N GLY A 258 -1.00 -8.86 9.61
CA GLY A 258 -0.12 -8.15 8.70
C GLY A 258 -0.32 -8.62 7.25
N ARG A 259 0.64 -8.32 6.39
CA ARG A 259 0.67 -8.80 5.01
C ARG A 259 2.11 -9.15 4.67
N ARG A 260 2.36 -10.42 4.33
CA ARG A 260 3.64 -10.85 3.78
C ARG A 260 3.62 -10.62 2.27
N PRO A 261 4.78 -10.39 1.63
CA PRO A 261 4.81 -10.20 0.18
C PRO A 261 4.20 -11.36 -0.60
N GLY A 262 4.39 -12.61 -0.15
CA GLY A 262 3.85 -13.82 -0.78
C GLY A 262 2.42 -14.19 -0.36
N ASP A 263 1.73 -13.35 0.41
CA ASP A 263 0.31 -13.54 0.65
C ASP A 263 -0.48 -13.06 -0.58
N ASP A 264 -1.29 -13.95 -1.13
CA ASP A 264 -2.16 -13.69 -2.27
C ASP A 264 -3.43 -12.97 -1.80
N VAL A 265 -3.23 -11.68 -1.51
CA VAL A 265 -4.25 -10.84 -0.87
C VAL A 265 -5.48 -10.62 -1.74
N ILE A 266 -5.37 -10.82 -3.05
CA ILE A 266 -6.48 -10.63 -3.98
C ILE A 266 -7.41 -11.83 -3.88
N ASP A 267 -6.88 -13.04 -4.06
CA ASP A 267 -7.61 -14.29 -3.79
C ASP A 267 -8.27 -14.29 -2.40
N ILE A 268 -7.49 -13.94 -1.36
CA ILE A 268 -8.01 -13.91 0.01
C ILE A 268 -9.17 -12.92 0.12
N THR A 269 -9.03 -11.71 -0.43
CA THR A 269 -10.05 -10.66 -0.36
C THR A 269 -11.30 -11.05 -1.14
N LEU A 270 -11.16 -11.63 -2.34
CA LEU A 270 -12.28 -12.13 -3.14
C LEU A 270 -13.07 -13.20 -2.39
N ARG A 271 -12.37 -14.20 -1.83
CA ARG A 271 -13.00 -15.29 -1.07
C ARG A 271 -13.68 -14.78 0.20
N VAL A 272 -13.04 -13.87 0.95
CA VAL A 272 -13.64 -13.23 2.13
C VAL A 272 -14.86 -12.38 1.75
N ALA A 273 -14.79 -11.58 0.68
CA ALA A 273 -15.93 -10.82 0.18
C ALA A 273 -17.12 -11.73 -0.18
N MET A 274 -16.86 -12.90 -0.76
CA MET A 274 -17.85 -13.92 -1.08
C MET A 274 -18.24 -14.83 0.11
N GLY A 275 -17.73 -14.55 1.31
CA GLY A 275 -18.23 -15.14 2.56
C GLY A 275 -17.45 -16.34 3.07
N ALA A 276 -16.18 -16.53 2.67
CA ALA A 276 -15.32 -17.60 3.18
C ALA A 276 -15.25 -17.65 4.72
N LEU A 277 -15.34 -16.50 5.39
CA LEU A 277 -15.35 -16.45 6.86
C LEU A 277 -16.63 -17.02 7.48
N CYS A 278 -17.77 -16.99 6.79
CA CYS A 278 -19.01 -17.61 7.25
C CYS A 278 -18.94 -19.14 7.22
N HIS A 279 -18.07 -19.71 6.38
CA HIS A 279 -17.78 -21.14 6.36
C HIS A 279 -16.67 -21.52 7.34
N ALA A 280 -15.59 -20.75 7.38
CA ALA A 280 -14.45 -21.00 8.26
C ALA A 280 -14.81 -20.83 9.75
N MET A 281 -15.75 -19.92 10.08
CA MET A 281 -16.16 -19.61 11.44
C MET A 281 -17.70 -19.48 11.55
N PRO A 282 -18.46 -20.58 11.40
CA PRO A 282 -19.92 -20.51 11.40
C PRO A 282 -20.48 -19.93 12.71
N GLY A 283 -21.33 -18.91 12.58
CA GLY A 283 -21.97 -18.21 13.69
C GLY A 283 -21.15 -17.08 14.33
N ALA A 284 -19.82 -17.04 14.11
CA ALA A 284 -18.96 -16.03 14.74
C ALA A 284 -19.31 -14.59 14.32
N PHE A 285 -19.82 -14.42 13.10
CA PHE A 285 -20.18 -13.12 12.52
C PHE A 285 -21.67 -12.97 12.24
N GLN A 286 -22.51 -13.75 12.92
CA GLN A 286 -23.96 -13.83 12.64
C GLN A 286 -24.23 -14.26 11.19
N CYS A 287 -23.39 -15.14 10.66
CA CYS A 287 -23.55 -15.79 9.37
C CYS A 287 -23.04 -17.23 9.42
N GLY A 288 -23.51 -18.05 8.50
CA GLY A 288 -23.03 -19.40 8.26
C GLY A 288 -23.02 -19.75 6.77
N PRO A 289 -22.70 -21.01 6.42
CA PRO A 289 -22.62 -21.47 5.03
C PRO A 289 -23.85 -21.15 4.17
N MET A 290 -25.05 -21.19 4.75
CA MET A 290 -26.31 -20.92 4.04
C MET A 290 -26.47 -19.45 3.65
N ASP A 291 -25.85 -18.54 4.39
CA ASP A 291 -25.89 -17.11 4.10
C ASP A 291 -24.90 -16.71 3.01
N ALA A 292 -23.88 -17.55 2.76
CA ALA A 292 -22.85 -17.34 1.75
C ALA A 292 -22.69 -18.58 0.86
N PRO A 293 -23.63 -18.88 -0.05
CA PRO A 293 -23.66 -20.16 -0.77
C PRO A 293 -22.42 -20.43 -1.63
N SER A 294 -21.75 -19.36 -2.08
CA SER A 294 -20.49 -19.45 -2.83
C SER A 294 -19.24 -19.26 -1.98
N GLY A 295 -19.33 -19.14 -0.65
CA GLY A 295 -18.19 -18.79 0.20
C GLY A 295 -17.03 -19.80 0.21
N ASP A 296 -17.28 -21.06 -0.17
CA ASP A 296 -16.24 -22.09 -0.32
C ASP A 296 -15.67 -22.20 -1.75
N LEU A 297 -16.17 -21.40 -2.70
CA LEU A 297 -15.64 -21.43 -4.06
C LEU A 297 -14.22 -20.84 -4.09
N PRO A 298 -13.32 -21.38 -4.93
CA PRO A 298 -11.93 -20.96 -4.99
C PRO A 298 -11.77 -19.69 -5.83
N PHE A 299 -12.41 -18.59 -5.41
CA PHE A 299 -12.32 -17.32 -6.11
C PHE A 299 -10.87 -16.89 -6.31
N THR A 300 -10.55 -16.48 -7.53
CA THR A 300 -9.22 -16.02 -7.92
C THR A 300 -9.26 -14.92 -8.98
N ASP A 301 -8.23 -14.08 -9.02
CA ASP A 301 -7.96 -13.17 -10.14
C ASP A 301 -7.08 -13.79 -11.24
N GLY A 302 -6.66 -15.04 -11.04
CA GLY A 302 -5.81 -15.79 -11.96
C GLY A 302 -4.35 -15.36 -11.97
N ALA A 303 -3.93 -14.44 -11.10
CA ALA A 303 -2.56 -13.93 -11.04
C ALA A 303 -1.79 -14.55 -9.85
N PHE A 304 -1.44 -15.83 -9.98
CA PHE A 304 -0.80 -16.62 -8.94
C PHE A 304 0.41 -15.93 -8.26
N LEU A 305 0.41 -15.97 -6.93
CA LEU A 305 1.49 -15.47 -6.09
C LEU A 305 1.77 -16.41 -4.92
N ASP A 306 3.05 -16.63 -4.61
CA ASP A 306 3.47 -17.27 -3.37
C ASP A 306 4.81 -16.71 -2.82
N ALA A 307 5.29 -17.29 -1.72
CA ALA A 307 6.52 -16.88 -1.07
C ALA A 307 7.79 -17.10 -1.93
N SER A 308 7.75 -17.98 -2.94
CA SER A 308 8.91 -18.26 -3.81
C SER A 308 9.24 -17.09 -4.74
N PHE A 309 8.29 -16.16 -4.92
CA PHE A 309 8.47 -14.96 -5.73
C PHE A 309 9.35 -13.91 -5.02
N PHE A 310 9.72 -14.15 -3.75
CA PHE A 310 10.44 -13.22 -2.88
C PHE A 310 11.72 -13.83 -2.31
N THR A 311 12.56 -13.01 -1.67
CA THR A 311 13.80 -13.46 -1.03
C THR A 311 13.60 -13.62 0.47
N ALA A 312 14.20 -14.65 1.08
CA ALA A 312 14.17 -14.85 2.53
C ALA A 312 15.09 -13.87 3.30
N GLN A 313 15.89 -13.08 2.59
CA GLN A 313 16.83 -12.12 3.15
C GLN A 313 16.40 -10.69 2.84
N PHE A 314 16.71 -9.78 3.77
CA PHE A 314 16.51 -8.34 3.56
C PHE A 314 17.19 -7.87 2.26
N PRO A 315 16.49 -7.09 1.40
CA PRO A 315 15.23 -6.39 1.66
C PRO A 315 13.97 -7.14 1.18
N TYR A 316 14.02 -8.47 1.10
CA TYR A 316 12.90 -9.38 0.83
C TYR A 316 12.29 -9.33 -0.57
N LEU A 317 12.47 -8.22 -1.30
CA LEU A 317 12.05 -8.08 -2.68
C LEU A 317 13.16 -8.47 -3.66
N GLN A 318 12.75 -9.07 -4.78
CA GLN A 318 13.64 -9.47 -5.87
C GLN A 318 14.45 -8.29 -6.42
N THR A 319 15.62 -8.61 -6.98
CA THR A 319 16.45 -7.61 -7.66
C THR A 319 15.69 -6.95 -8.80
N PRO A 320 15.90 -5.64 -9.05
CA PRO A 320 15.24 -4.94 -10.14
C PRO A 320 15.56 -5.57 -11.50
N LEU A 321 14.56 -5.61 -12.37
CA LEU A 321 14.67 -6.07 -13.75
C LEU A 321 15.46 -5.04 -14.57
N ARG A 322 16.50 -5.50 -15.27
CA ARG A 322 17.26 -4.64 -16.19
C ARG A 322 16.34 -4.15 -17.31
N GLY A 323 16.40 -2.86 -17.61
CA GLY A 323 15.68 -2.25 -18.74
C GLY A 323 14.21 -1.90 -18.46
N SER A 324 13.68 -2.21 -17.27
CA SER A 324 12.28 -1.90 -16.93
C SER A 324 11.96 -0.40 -17.10
N PRO A 325 10.79 -0.06 -17.69
CA PRO A 325 9.76 -0.99 -18.17
C PRO A 325 10.16 -1.70 -19.47
N ASN A 326 10.08 -3.03 -19.49
CA ASN A 326 10.43 -3.82 -20.68
C ASN A 326 9.18 -4.12 -21.52
N ALA A 327 9.16 -3.65 -22.78
CA ALA A 327 8.08 -3.95 -23.73
C ALA A 327 8.10 -5.41 -24.19
N THR A 328 9.29 -6.02 -24.27
CA THR A 328 9.50 -7.41 -24.68
C THR A 328 9.70 -8.33 -23.48
N PRO A 329 9.19 -9.57 -23.52
CA PRO A 329 9.55 -10.60 -22.54
C PRO A 329 11.08 -10.80 -22.58
N VAL A 330 11.75 -10.62 -21.45
CA VAL A 330 13.13 -11.11 -21.29
C VAL A 330 13.00 -12.57 -20.83
N PRO A 331 13.65 -13.52 -21.52
CA PRO A 331 13.57 -14.94 -21.17
C PRO A 331 14.04 -15.23 -19.74
#